data_AF-A0A938PE17-F1
#
_entry.id   AF-A0A938PE17-F1
#
_cell.length_a   1.000
_cell.length_b   1.000
_cell.length_c   1.000
_cell.angle_alpha   90.00
_cell.angle_beta   90.00
_cell.angle_gamma   90.00
#
_symmetry.space_group_name_H-M   'P 1'
#
loop_
_entity.id
_entity.type
_entity.pdbx_description
1 polymer ?
#
loop_
_entity_poly.entity_id
_entity_poly.type
_entity_poly.pdbx_seq_one_letter_code
_entity_poly.pdbx_strand_id
1 'polypeptide(L)'
;MGIKYDKQYAIRKAKELAKVLRDNNIKIQAMYLFGSFANDDEANLEWSDIDIAIVSESFMGFRLEDNKMLIPLVVKVEPRIETHPFTPADFENSPFTKNEIEKKGILLET
;
A
#
# COMPACT_ATOMS: atom_id res chain seq x y z
N MET A 1 -5.52 -21.16 16.64
CA MET A 1 -4.35 -20.25 16.79
C MET A 1 -4.75 -18.95 16.09
N GLY A 2 -4.77 -17.82 16.80
CA GLY A 2 -5.25 -16.55 16.25
C GLY A 2 -4.35 -16.03 15.13
N ILE A 3 -4.86 -15.11 14.32
CA ILE A 3 -4.05 -14.40 13.32
C ILE A 3 -3.01 -13.57 14.07
N LYS A 4 -1.73 -13.70 13.70
CA LYS A 4 -0.67 -12.79 14.14
C LYS A 4 -0.55 -11.68 13.11
N TYR A 5 -0.86 -10.45 13.52
CA TYR A 5 -0.70 -9.25 12.69
C TYR A 5 0.70 -8.69 12.88
N ASP A 6 1.61 -9.09 12.00
CA ASP A 6 3.00 -8.61 11.97
C ASP A 6 3.39 -8.10 10.58
N LYS A 7 4.61 -7.59 10.44
CA LYS A 7 5.17 -7.11 9.16
C LYS A 7 5.00 -8.14 8.03
N GLN A 8 5.18 -9.43 8.32
CA GLN A 8 5.04 -10.49 7.33
C GLN A 8 3.58 -10.69 6.91
N TYR A 9 2.63 -10.53 7.84
CA TYR A 9 1.20 -10.49 7.49
C TYR A 9 0.90 -9.37 6.50
N ALA A 10 1.33 -8.15 6.79
CA ALA A 10 1.13 -7.00 5.91
C ALA A 10 1.76 -7.19 4.53
N ILE A 11 3.00 -7.69 4.44
CA ILE A 11 3.66 -7.98 3.16
C ILE A 11 2.87 -9.01 2.34
N ARG A 12 2.37 -10.09 2.95
CA ARG A 12 1.55 -11.08 2.23
C ARG A 12 0.27 -10.46 1.68
N LYS A 13 -0.44 -9.67 2.50
CA LYS A 13 -1.67 -8.98 2.08
C LYS A 13 -1.43 -7.94 0.99
N ALA A 14 -0.31 -7.21 1.06
CA ALA A 14 0.08 -6.29 0.01
C ALA A 14 0.38 -7.01 -1.33
N LYS A 15 1.05 -8.18 -1.29
CA LYS A 15 1.29 -9.00 -2.49
C LYS A 15 0.01 -9.60 -3.08
N GLU A 16 -0.93 -10.04 -2.22
CA GLU A 16 -2.27 -10.45 -2.64
C GLU A 16 -3.01 -9.30 -3.34
N LEU A 17 -2.95 -8.09 -2.76
CA LEU A 17 -3.53 -6.89 -3.37
C LEU A 17 -2.87 -6.58 -4.73
N ALA A 18 -1.54 -6.64 -4.82
CA ALA A 18 -0.83 -6.39 -6.08
C ALA A 18 -1.31 -7.31 -7.22
N LYS A 19 -1.55 -8.59 -6.91
CA LYS A 19 -2.14 -9.54 -7.87
C LYS A 19 -3.54 -9.10 -8.31
N VAL A 20 -4.41 -8.79 -7.35
CA VAL A 20 -5.80 -8.35 -7.64
C VAL A 20 -5.81 -7.08 -8.51
N LEU A 21 -4.94 -6.11 -8.22
CA LEU A 21 -4.85 -4.87 -8.99
C LEU A 21 -4.44 -5.14 -10.45
N ARG A 22 -3.45 -6.03 -10.67
CA ARG A 22 -3.04 -6.42 -12.03
C ARG A 22 -4.12 -7.17 -12.79
N ASP A 23 -4.82 -8.09 -12.12
CA ASP A 23 -5.94 -8.82 -12.72
C ASP A 23 -7.09 -7.86 -13.11
N ASN A 24 -7.13 -6.64 -12.54
CA ASN A 24 -8.04 -5.55 -12.89
C ASN A 24 -7.41 -4.47 -13.78
N ASN A 25 -6.32 -4.78 -14.50
CA ASN A 25 -5.62 -3.90 -15.44
C ASN A 25 -4.99 -2.63 -14.84
N ILE A 26 -4.74 -2.60 -13.54
CA ILE A 26 -3.99 -1.51 -12.89
C ILE A 26 -2.49 -1.84 -12.96
N LYS A 27 -1.73 -1.02 -13.69
CA LYS A 27 -0.30 -1.25 -13.92
C LYS A 27 0.53 -0.70 -12.76
N ILE A 28 0.93 -1.57 -11.84
CA ILE A 28 1.79 -1.18 -10.72
C ILE A 28 3.22 -0.96 -11.23
N GLN A 29 3.74 0.25 -11.08
CA GLN A 29 5.15 0.57 -11.32
C GLN A 29 5.99 0.32 -10.06
N ALA A 30 5.48 0.74 -8.90
CA ALA A 30 6.09 0.45 -7.61
C ALA A 30 5.01 0.34 -6.53
N MET A 31 5.30 -0.42 -5.49
CA MET A 31 4.41 -0.58 -4.35
C MET A 31 5.24 -0.70 -3.08
N TYR A 32 4.84 0.01 -2.03
CA TYR A 32 5.57 0.06 -0.78
C TYR A 32 4.63 -0.22 0.38
N LEU A 33 5.10 -1.06 1.30
CA LEU A 33 4.56 -1.08 2.67
C LEU A 33 5.26 0.02 3.45
N PHE A 34 4.52 0.92 4.08
CA PHE A 34 5.09 1.96 4.94
C PHE A 34 4.28 2.07 6.24
N GLY A 35 4.53 3.10 7.04
CA GLY A 35 3.80 3.32 8.28
C GLY A 35 4.11 2.28 9.36
N SER A 36 3.11 1.96 10.19
CA SER A 36 3.28 1.15 11.41
C SER A 36 3.91 -0.21 11.13
N PHE A 37 3.42 -0.94 10.13
CA PHE A 37 3.88 -2.28 9.77
C PHE A 37 5.27 -2.32 9.11
N ALA A 38 5.80 -1.20 8.62
CA ALA A 38 7.16 -1.13 8.08
C ALA A 38 8.21 -0.94 9.18
N ASN A 39 7.82 -0.39 10.32
CA ASN A 39 8.70 -0.17 11.46
C ASN A 39 9.02 -1.50 12.18
N ASP A 40 10.03 -1.50 13.05
CA ASP A 40 10.39 -2.66 13.88
C ASP A 40 9.66 -2.69 15.24
N ASP A 41 8.83 -1.69 15.51
CA ASP A 41 7.94 -1.66 16.67
C ASP A 41 6.63 -2.42 16.34
N GLU A 42 6.48 -3.61 16.91
CA GLU A 42 5.29 -4.44 16.74
C GLU A 42 4.13 -4.08 17.70
N ALA A 43 4.28 -3.03 18.52
CA ALA A 43 3.24 -2.65 19.48
C ALA A 43 1.95 -2.21 18.78
N ASN A 44 0.82 -2.79 19.20
CA ASN A 44 -0.53 -2.44 18.73
C ASN A 44 -0.80 -2.67 17.23
N LEU A 45 0.06 -3.42 16.52
CA LEU A 45 -0.16 -3.77 15.11
C LEU A 45 -1.47 -4.52 14.86
N GLU A 46 -2.13 -5.07 15.87
CA GLU A 46 -3.46 -5.68 15.71
C GLU A 46 -4.58 -4.65 15.46
N TRP A 47 -4.36 -3.38 15.83
CA TRP A 47 -5.33 -2.27 15.68
C TRP A 47 -4.90 -1.24 14.62
N SER A 48 -3.70 -1.37 14.05
CA SER A 48 -3.16 -0.42 13.06
C SER A 48 -3.66 -0.68 11.64
N ASP A 49 -3.71 0.35 10.81
CA ASP A 49 -3.90 0.18 9.37
C ASP A 49 -2.63 -0.38 8.71
N ILE A 50 -2.80 -1.02 7.56
CA ILE A 50 -1.71 -1.48 6.70
C ILE A 50 -1.54 -0.44 5.59
N ASP A 51 -0.62 0.49 5.79
CA ASP A 51 -0.38 1.60 4.87
C ASP A 51 0.38 1.15 3.62
N ILE A 52 -0.25 1.29 2.45
CA ILE A 52 0.30 0.83 1.18
C ILE A 52 0.35 1.97 0.17
N ALA A 53 1.56 2.35 -0.24
CA ALA A 53 1.76 3.28 -1.35
C ALA A 53 1.77 2.51 -2.67
N ILE A 54 1.04 3.00 -3.67
CA ILE A 54 0.95 2.39 -5.00
C ILE A 54 1.28 3.46 -6.02
N VAL A 55 2.30 3.23 -6.85
CA VAL A 55 2.70 4.12 -7.93
C VAL A 55 2.24 3.53 -9.25
N SER A 56 1.44 4.28 -10.00
CA SER A 56 0.88 3.81 -11.27
C SER A 56 0.51 4.96 -12.20
N GLU A 57 0.77 4.76 -13.50
CA GLU A 57 0.22 5.59 -14.58
C GLU A 57 -1.29 5.38 -14.79
N SER A 58 -1.89 4.36 -14.17
CA SER A 58 -3.33 4.13 -14.19
C SER A 58 -4.11 5.12 -13.30
N PHE A 59 -3.43 5.89 -12.44
CA PHE A 59 -4.04 6.86 -11.55
C PHE A 59 -4.16 8.23 -12.21
N MET A 60 -5.20 8.98 -11.83
CA MET A 60 -5.47 10.31 -12.35
C MET A 60 -4.81 11.44 -11.52
N GLY A 61 -4.18 11.10 -10.40
CA GLY A 61 -3.52 12.05 -9.50
C GLY A 61 -4.49 12.76 -8.56
N PHE A 62 -5.69 12.20 -8.36
CA PHE A 62 -6.66 12.71 -7.43
C PHE A 62 -7.10 11.62 -6.47
N ARG A 63 -6.46 11.62 -5.28
CA ARG A 63 -6.52 10.56 -4.28
C ARG A 63 -7.93 10.03 -4.00
N LEU A 64 -8.93 10.89 -3.94
CA LEU A 64 -10.32 10.46 -3.69
C LEU A 64 -10.85 9.57 -4.82
N GLU A 65 -10.67 9.97 -6.08
CA GLU A 65 -11.17 9.20 -7.23
C GLU A 65 -10.33 7.93 -7.46
N ASP A 66 -9.01 8.03 -7.29
CA ASP A 66 -8.11 6.87 -7.37
C ASP A 66 -8.47 5.84 -6.29
N ASN A 67 -8.78 6.27 -5.05
CA ASN A 67 -9.23 5.36 -4.00
C ASN A 67 -10.63 4.79 -4.26
N LYS A 68 -11.57 5.51 -4.88
CA LYS A 68 -12.88 4.93 -5.24
C LYS A 68 -12.74 3.71 -6.17
N MET A 69 -11.74 3.74 -7.06
CA MET A 69 -11.41 2.59 -7.91
C MET A 69 -10.78 1.44 -7.12
N LEU A 70 -9.92 1.74 -6.13
CA LEU A 70 -9.18 0.74 -5.36
C LEU A 70 -10.02 0.06 -4.26
N ILE A 71 -10.85 0.81 -3.55
CA ILE A 71 -11.60 0.36 -2.37
C ILE A 71 -12.34 -0.98 -2.61
N PRO A 72 -13.13 -1.16 -3.69
CA PRO A 72 -13.85 -2.42 -3.93
C PRO A 72 -12.94 -3.65 -4.10
N LEU A 73 -11.68 -3.44 -4.47
CA LEU A 73 -10.67 -4.49 -4.62
C LEU A 73 -9.95 -4.74 -3.29
N VAL A 74 -9.60 -3.66 -2.58
CA VAL A 74 -8.91 -3.71 -1.28
C VAL A 74 -9.73 -4.46 -0.23
N VAL A 75 -11.02 -4.16 -0.09
CA VAL A 75 -11.89 -4.78 0.92
C VAL A 75 -12.05 -6.29 0.75
N LYS A 76 -11.78 -6.83 -0.46
CA LYS A 76 -11.81 -8.28 -0.72
C LYS A 76 -10.53 -8.99 -0.27
N VAL A 77 -9.44 -8.26 -0.11
CA VAL A 77 -8.12 -8.80 0.26
C VAL A 77 -7.91 -8.68 1.76
N GLU A 78 -8.04 -7.45 2.26
CA GLU A 78 -7.79 -7.07 3.64
C GLU A 78 -8.39 -5.66 3.87
N PRO A 79 -9.49 -5.52 4.63
CA PRO A 79 -10.15 -4.23 4.86
C PRO A 79 -9.30 -3.23 5.67
N ARG A 80 -8.23 -3.69 6.34
CA ARG A 80 -7.31 -2.83 7.08
C ARG A 80 -6.26 -2.16 6.20
N ILE A 81 -6.19 -2.47 4.90
CA ILE A 81 -5.26 -1.79 4.01
C ILE A 81 -5.77 -0.37 3.73
N GLU A 82 -4.96 0.63 4.06
CA GLU A 82 -5.15 2.00 3.59
C GLU A 82 -4.26 2.24 2.36
N THR A 83 -4.88 2.57 1.23
CA THR A 83 -4.15 2.83 -0.01
C THR A 83 -3.78 4.29 -0.18
N HIS A 84 -2.52 4.50 -0.59
CA HIS A 84 -1.95 5.79 -0.97
C HIS A 84 -1.56 5.74 -2.46
N PRO A 85 -2.50 6.01 -3.38
CA PRO A 85 -2.21 6.04 -4.81
C PRO A 85 -1.40 7.29 -5.18
N PHE A 86 -0.43 7.13 -6.07
CA PHE A 86 0.39 8.20 -6.62
C PHE A 86 0.58 8.02 -8.12
N THR A 87 0.47 9.11 -8.88
CA THR A 87 1.08 9.13 -10.22
C THR A 87 2.61 9.09 -10.07
N PRO A 88 3.37 8.70 -11.11
CA PRO A 88 4.82 8.70 -11.04
C PRO A 88 5.39 10.10 -10.73
N ALA A 89 4.78 11.14 -11.33
CA ALA A 89 5.14 12.52 -11.09
C ALA A 89 4.87 12.97 -9.64
N ASP A 90 3.71 12.63 -9.07
CA ASP A 90 3.41 12.97 -7.68
C ASP A 90 4.33 12.24 -6.70
N PHE A 91 4.68 10.99 -7.03
CA PHE A 91 5.57 10.19 -6.21
C PHE A 91 6.98 10.78 -6.16
N GLU A 92 7.52 11.23 -7.28
CA GLU A 92 8.87 11.81 -7.35
C GLU A 92 8.98 13.20 -6.70
N ASN A 93 7.90 13.99 -6.75
CA ASN A 93 7.94 15.41 -6.37
C ASN A 93 7.49 15.70 -4.92
N SER A 94 7.04 14.69 -4.17
CA SER A 94 6.54 14.88 -2.82
C SER A 94 7.63 14.72 -1.75
N PRO A 95 7.79 15.66 -0.79
CA PRO A 95 8.64 15.44 0.36
C PRO A 95 8.16 14.29 1.25
N PHE A 96 6.86 14.02 1.28
CA PHE A 96 6.29 12.92 2.06
C PHE A 96 6.71 11.56 1.50
N THR A 97 6.66 11.38 0.19
CA THR A 97 7.05 10.10 -0.45
C THR A 97 8.52 9.82 -0.21
N LYS A 98 9.40 10.82 -0.36
CA LYS A 98 10.83 10.69 -0.09
C LYS A 98 11.13 10.30 1.36
N ASN A 99 10.52 11.00 2.32
CA ASN A 99 10.91 10.88 3.71
C ASN A 99 10.22 9.72 4.45
N GLU A 100 8.96 9.42 4.11
CA GLU A 100 8.17 8.41 4.82
C GLU A 100 8.03 7.10 4.04
N ILE A 101 7.95 7.15 2.71
CA ILE A 101 7.72 5.96 1.89
C ILE A 101 9.05 5.36 1.40
N GLU A 102 9.85 6.13 0.66
CA GLU A 102 11.09 5.62 0.07
C GLU A 102 12.16 5.34 1.12
N LYS A 103 12.32 6.24 2.10
CA LYS A 103 13.39 6.15 3.10
C LYS A 103 13.09 5.15 4.23
N LYS A 104 11.82 5.02 4.63
CA LYS A 104 11.42 4.21 5.79
C LYS A 104 10.55 3.00 5.43
N GLY A 105 9.90 3.03 4.27
CA GLY A 105 9.08 1.93 3.80
C GLY A 105 9.89 0.78 3.21
N ILE A 106 9.18 -0.26 2.83
CA ILE A 106 9.70 -1.49 2.25
C ILE A 106 9.17 -1.59 0.83
N LEU A 107 10.06 -1.50 -0.15
CA LEU A 107 9.73 -1.76 -1.56
C LEU A 107 9.31 -3.23 -1.69
N LEU A 108 8.14 -3.46 -2.28
CA LEU A 108 7.57 -4.78 -2.46
C LEU A 108 7.92 -5.32 -3.85
N GLU A 109 8.52 -6.50 -3.89
CA GLU A 109 8.55 -7.31 -5.11
C GLU A 109 7.14 -7.78 -5.40
N THR A 110 6.51 -7.10 -6.37
CA THR A 110 5.13 -7.36 -6.76
C THR A 110 5.09 -8.13 -8.05
#